data_AF-R0KIR1-F1
#
_entry.id   AF-R0KIR1-F1
#
_cell.length_a   1.000
_cell.length_b   1.000
_cell.length_c   1.000
_cell.angle_alpha   90.00
_cell.angle_beta   90.00
_cell.angle_gamma   90.00
#
_symmetry.space_group_name_H-M   'P 1'
#
loop_
_entity.id
_entity.type
_entity.pdbx_description
1 polymer ?
#
loop_
_entity_poly.entity_id
_entity_poly.type
_entity_poly.pdbx_seq_one_letter_code
_entity_poly.pdbx_strand_id
1 'polypeptide(L)'
;MGTSSMGTSTMGTSSMGSSAIGTLTMGTSTMEMSSMETSTMGTSTMGTSTMGSSAMGTSTMGSSTMGTSAMGTSTMGTSMMGTSSMGTSTMGTSTMGMSGMGSSTMGTSSMGTSTMGTSTMGTSTMGTSAMGTSTMGTSTMGTSSMGSSTMGMSSMGTSA
;
A
#
# COMPACT_ATOMS: atom_id res chain seq x y z
N MET A 1 -12.46 12.55 18.90
CA MET A 1 -12.28 11.65 17.73
C MET A 1 -12.44 12.51 16.50
N GLY A 2 -11.40 12.61 15.67
CA GLY A 2 -11.47 13.39 14.43
C GLY A 2 -11.72 12.47 13.24
N THR A 3 -12.65 12.85 12.36
CA THR A 3 -12.84 12.18 11.06
C THR A 3 -12.61 13.20 9.97
N SER A 4 -11.67 12.91 9.07
CA SER A 4 -11.40 13.77 7.91
C SER A 4 -11.64 12.96 6.65
N SER A 5 -12.54 13.44 5.79
CA SER A 5 -12.88 12.79 4.53
C SER A 5 -12.79 13.79 3.39
N MET A 6 -12.07 13.44 2.33
CA MET A 6 -12.01 14.23 1.09
C MET A 6 -12.74 13.50 -0.04
N GLY A 7 -13.59 14.23 -0.76
CA GLY A 7 -14.41 13.71 -1.85
C GLY A 7 -13.69 13.71 -3.21
N THR A 8 -14.43 13.29 -4.24
CA THR A 8 -13.92 13.06 -5.60
C THR A 8 -13.28 14.30 -6.23
N SER A 9 -12.10 14.15 -6.84
CA SER A 9 -11.39 15.26 -7.52
C SER A 9 -11.03 14.89 -8.97
N THR A 10 -11.32 15.79 -9.92
CA THR A 10 -11.03 15.56 -11.36
C THR A 10 -9.66 16.10 -11.79
N MET A 11 -8.99 16.87 -10.93
CA MET A 11 -7.59 17.30 -11.03
C MET A 11 -7.21 18.01 -9.72
N GLY A 12 -6.19 17.56 -8.99
CA GLY A 12 -5.79 18.21 -7.75
C GLY A 12 -4.73 17.48 -6.93
N THR A 13 -4.13 18.20 -5.98
CA THR A 13 -3.25 17.63 -4.95
C THR A 13 -3.95 17.69 -3.59
N SER A 14 -4.01 16.56 -2.89
CA SER A 14 -4.58 16.50 -1.55
C SER A 14 -3.53 15.97 -0.57
N SER A 15 -3.38 16.61 0.58
CA SER A 15 -2.48 16.15 1.63
C SER A 15 -3.18 16.21 2.97
N MET A 16 -3.09 15.13 3.73
CA MET A 16 -3.64 15.04 5.07
C MET A 16 -2.52 14.87 6.10
N GLY A 17 -2.51 15.79 7.07
CA GLY A 17 -1.55 15.83 8.15
C GLY A 17 -1.79 14.79 9.25
N SER A 18 -0.90 14.81 10.25
CA SER A 18 -0.84 13.82 11.33
C SER A 18 -2.12 13.73 12.17
N SER A 19 -2.62 12.51 12.42
CA SER A 19 -3.74 12.28 13.34
C SER A 19 -3.39 11.27 14.42
N ALA A 20 -3.67 11.60 15.68
CA ALA A 20 -3.39 10.72 16.81
C ALA A 20 -4.48 9.65 17.00
N ILE A 21 -5.77 10.02 16.87
CA ILE A 21 -6.93 9.12 16.98
C ILE A 21 -8.01 9.53 15.98
N GLY A 22 -8.27 8.71 14.95
CA GLY A 22 -9.28 9.07 13.94
C GLY A 22 -9.35 8.18 12.69
N THR A 23 -10.29 8.50 11.82
CA THR A 23 -10.45 7.87 10.51
C THR A 23 -10.19 8.88 9.40
N LEU A 24 -9.38 8.50 8.43
CA LEU A 24 -8.97 9.38 7.34
C LEU A 24 -9.28 8.71 5.99
N THR A 25 -10.08 9.35 5.16
CA THR A 25 -10.53 8.76 3.88
C THR A 25 -10.37 9.73 2.72
N MET A 26 -9.73 9.29 1.64
CA MET A 26 -9.73 9.99 0.35
C MET A 26 -10.57 9.23 -0.68
N GLY A 27 -11.42 9.96 -1.41
CA GLY A 27 -12.34 9.43 -2.41
C GLY A 27 -11.71 9.11 -3.76
N THR A 28 -12.54 8.97 -4.79
CA THR A 28 -12.14 8.56 -6.13
C THR A 28 -11.77 9.76 -7.00
N SER A 29 -10.64 9.71 -7.72
CA SER A 29 -10.15 10.86 -8.48
C SER A 29 -9.56 10.50 -9.85
N THR A 30 -9.59 11.46 -10.78
CA THR A 30 -8.87 11.37 -12.06
C THR A 30 -7.71 12.37 -12.02
N MET A 31 -6.47 11.94 -12.29
CA MET A 31 -5.28 12.83 -12.29
C MET A 31 -4.99 13.51 -10.94
N GLU A 32 -4.62 12.72 -9.94
CA GLU A 32 -4.46 13.17 -8.55
C GLU A 32 -3.08 12.82 -7.98
N MET A 33 -2.54 13.69 -7.13
CA MET A 33 -1.48 13.33 -6.19
C MET A 33 -2.00 13.44 -4.75
N SER A 34 -1.98 12.33 -4.03
CA SER A 34 -2.49 12.28 -2.66
C SER A 34 -1.49 11.71 -1.69
N SER A 35 -1.33 12.40 -0.54
CA SER A 35 -0.43 11.96 0.52
C SER A 35 -1.08 12.02 1.90
N MET A 36 -0.66 11.10 2.77
CA MET A 36 -0.94 11.13 4.19
C MET A 36 0.33 10.88 4.97
N GLU A 37 0.64 11.71 5.97
CA GLU A 37 1.97 11.68 6.59
C GLU A 37 2.07 10.72 7.79
N THR A 38 1.17 10.82 8.78
CA THR A 38 1.25 9.99 10.00
C THR A 38 -0.12 9.71 10.61
N SER A 39 -0.36 8.46 11.03
CA SER A 39 -1.53 8.09 11.85
C SER A 39 -1.09 7.22 13.03
N THR A 40 -1.37 7.64 14.26
CA THR A 40 -0.91 6.91 15.46
C THR A 40 -1.88 5.81 15.87
N MET A 41 -3.20 6.08 15.85
CA MET A 41 -4.25 5.13 16.23
C MET A 41 -5.49 5.34 15.35
N GLY A 42 -5.61 4.60 14.26
CA GLY A 42 -6.69 4.91 13.31
C GLY A 42 -6.76 4.07 12.06
N THR A 43 -7.73 4.39 11.22
CA THR A 43 -7.90 3.77 9.90
C THR A 43 -7.68 4.80 8.81
N SER A 44 -6.81 4.47 7.86
CA SER A 44 -6.51 5.33 6.72
C SER A 44 -6.85 4.63 5.43
N THR A 45 -7.71 5.23 4.61
CA THR A 45 -8.15 4.67 3.33
C THR A 45 -7.93 5.67 2.21
N MET A 46 -7.23 5.25 1.16
CA MET A 46 -7.18 5.98 -0.10
C MET A 46 -8.00 5.24 -1.15
N GLY A 47 -8.88 5.96 -1.85
CA GLY A 47 -9.78 5.45 -2.86
C GLY A 47 -9.11 5.12 -4.19
N THR A 48 -9.91 5.14 -5.25
CA THR A 48 -9.48 4.74 -6.58
C THR A 48 -8.98 5.93 -7.40
N SER A 49 -7.83 5.79 -8.07
CA SER A 49 -7.29 6.85 -8.93
C SER A 49 -6.98 6.34 -10.34
N THR A 50 -7.48 7.02 -11.38
CA THR A 50 -7.28 6.59 -12.78
C THR A 50 -5.87 6.91 -13.29
N MET A 51 -5.37 8.08 -12.95
CA MET A 51 -4.01 8.54 -13.25
C MET A 51 -3.51 9.26 -12.00
N GLY A 52 -2.39 8.88 -11.40
CA GLY A 52 -1.97 9.56 -10.17
C GLY A 52 -0.89 8.89 -9.34
N SER A 53 -0.52 9.58 -8.26
CA SER A 53 0.42 9.09 -7.25
C SER A 53 -0.20 9.14 -5.87
N SER A 54 -0.11 8.02 -5.16
CA SER A 54 -0.74 7.81 -3.87
C SER A 54 0.32 7.40 -2.86
N ALA A 55 0.50 8.20 -1.81
CA ALA A 55 1.48 7.95 -0.77
C ALA A 55 0.83 7.91 0.61
N MET A 56 1.12 6.86 1.37
CA MET A 56 0.82 6.80 2.79
C MET A 56 2.12 6.68 3.56
N GLY A 57 2.32 7.56 4.54
CA GLY A 57 3.47 7.60 5.40
C GLY A 57 3.34 6.63 6.58
N THR A 58 3.76 7.06 7.75
CA THR A 58 3.94 6.18 8.90
C THR A 58 2.62 5.89 9.62
N SER A 59 2.39 4.63 9.98
CA SER A 59 1.24 4.22 10.79
C SER A 59 1.70 3.44 12.02
N THR A 60 1.33 3.88 13.22
CA THR A 60 1.81 3.25 14.46
C THR A 60 0.91 2.09 14.90
N MET A 61 -0.39 2.32 15.01
CA MET A 61 -1.40 1.34 15.39
C MET A 61 -2.64 1.52 14.53
N GLY A 62 -2.93 0.61 13.60
CA GLY A 62 -4.07 0.86 12.72
C GLY A 62 -4.20 -0.02 11.50
N SER A 63 -5.20 0.32 10.67
CA SER A 63 -5.41 -0.31 9.37
C SER A 63 -5.25 0.71 8.26
N SER A 64 -4.43 0.36 7.28
CA SER A 64 -4.06 1.22 6.17
C SER A 64 -4.42 0.51 4.87
N THR A 65 -5.35 1.08 4.11
CA THR A 65 -5.79 0.53 2.83
C THR A 65 -5.58 1.53 1.70
N MET A 66 -4.90 1.10 0.65
CA MET A 66 -4.85 1.82 -0.61
C MET A 66 -5.68 1.05 -1.64
N GLY A 67 -6.60 1.76 -2.30
CA GLY A 67 -7.53 1.23 -3.29
C GLY A 67 -6.87 0.92 -4.63
N THR A 68 -7.63 1.04 -5.71
CA THR A 68 -7.20 0.66 -7.05
C THR A 68 -6.58 1.83 -7.80
N SER A 69 -5.49 1.57 -8.52
CA SER A 69 -4.84 2.57 -9.37
C SER A 69 -4.72 2.04 -10.80
N ALA A 70 -5.33 2.75 -11.78
CA ALA A 70 -5.30 2.29 -13.17
C ALA A 70 -3.95 2.61 -13.83
N MET A 71 -3.43 3.83 -13.64
CA MET A 71 -2.11 4.27 -14.12
C MET A 71 -1.44 5.10 -13.03
N GLY A 72 -0.38 4.61 -12.38
CA GLY A 72 0.16 5.39 -11.27
C GLY A 72 1.21 4.73 -10.39
N THR A 73 1.62 5.47 -9.36
CA THR A 73 2.54 4.99 -8.33
C THR A 73 1.84 4.96 -6.98
N SER A 74 1.93 3.82 -6.31
CA SER A 74 1.28 3.56 -5.02
C SER A 74 2.35 3.18 -4.02
N THR A 75 2.57 4.03 -3.02
CA THR A 75 3.59 3.81 -1.99
C THR A 75 2.97 3.82 -0.60
N MET A 76 3.16 2.73 0.13
CA MET A 76 2.86 2.66 1.55
C MET A 76 4.17 2.59 2.32
N GLY A 77 4.34 3.51 3.28
CA GLY A 77 5.50 3.63 4.15
C GLY A 77 5.49 2.59 5.28
N THR A 78 6.01 2.98 6.43
CA THR A 78 6.20 2.07 7.55
C THR A 78 4.92 1.87 8.36
N SER A 79 4.61 0.61 8.68
CA SER A 79 3.54 0.26 9.62
C SER A 79 4.14 -0.48 10.81
N MET A 80 3.97 0.02 12.04
CA MET A 80 4.56 -0.62 13.22
C MET A 80 3.67 -1.73 13.80
N MET A 81 2.38 -1.48 13.95
CA MET A 81 1.41 -2.44 14.47
C MET A 81 0.09 -2.36 13.68
N GLY A 82 -0.26 -3.40 12.95
CA GLY A 82 -1.58 -3.50 12.32
C GLY A 82 -1.60 -4.10 10.92
N THR A 83 -2.61 -3.71 10.14
CA THR A 83 -2.90 -4.32 8.83
C THR A 83 -2.70 -3.33 7.70
N SER A 84 -1.88 -3.69 6.73
CA SER A 84 -1.58 -2.90 5.56
C SER A 84 -2.04 -3.63 4.30
N SER A 85 -2.94 -3.03 3.52
CA SER A 85 -3.43 -3.60 2.28
C SER A 85 -3.26 -2.62 1.13
N MET A 86 -2.63 -3.08 0.05
CA MET A 86 -2.59 -2.37 -1.22
C MET A 86 -3.44 -3.14 -2.23
N GLY A 87 -4.38 -2.45 -2.87
CA GLY A 87 -5.31 -2.98 -3.85
C GLY A 87 -4.66 -3.27 -5.21
N THR A 88 -5.48 -3.22 -6.26
CA THR A 88 -5.05 -3.60 -7.61
C THR A 88 -4.43 -2.44 -8.38
N SER A 89 -3.30 -2.71 -9.04
CA SER A 89 -2.64 -1.73 -9.93
C SER A 89 -2.63 -2.25 -11.36
N THR A 90 -3.26 -1.54 -12.30
CA THR A 90 -3.35 -2.00 -13.70
C THR A 90 -2.07 -1.69 -14.47
N MET A 91 -1.57 -0.45 -14.36
CA MET A 91 -0.32 -0.01 -14.96
C MET A 91 0.47 0.84 -13.96
N GLY A 92 1.66 0.40 -13.54
CA GLY A 92 2.54 1.22 -12.71
C GLY A 92 3.25 0.50 -11.58
N THR A 93 3.63 1.25 -10.54
CA THR A 93 4.49 0.73 -9.47
C THR A 93 3.75 0.69 -8.13
N SER A 94 3.91 -0.40 -7.41
CA SER A 94 3.28 -0.64 -6.11
C SER A 94 4.37 -1.03 -5.12
N THR A 95 4.61 -0.16 -4.14
CA THR A 95 5.67 -0.35 -3.13
C THR A 95 5.06 -0.32 -1.74
N MET A 96 5.25 -1.40 -1.00
CA MET A 96 4.97 -1.45 0.43
C MET A 96 6.28 -1.51 1.20
N GLY A 97 6.48 -0.60 2.15
CA GLY A 97 7.68 -0.51 2.98
C GLY A 97 7.69 -1.52 4.12
N MET A 98 8.40 -1.16 5.20
CA MET A 98 8.61 -2.02 6.36
C MET A 98 7.33 -2.20 7.19
N SER A 99 7.02 -3.45 7.53
CA SER A 99 5.96 -3.80 8.49
C SER A 99 6.57 -4.42 9.75
N GLY A 100 6.29 -3.83 10.92
CA GLY A 100 6.80 -4.29 12.21
C GLY A 100 6.07 -5.54 12.68
N MET A 101 4.88 -5.35 13.24
CA MET A 101 4.02 -6.39 13.83
C MET A 101 2.65 -6.38 13.16
N GLY A 102 2.34 -7.40 12.34
CA GLY A 102 1.01 -7.47 11.71
C GLY A 102 0.95 -8.16 10.34
N SER A 103 0.00 -7.77 9.51
CA SER A 103 -0.23 -8.38 8.20
C SER A 103 -0.12 -7.37 7.08
N SER A 104 0.64 -7.74 6.05
CA SER A 104 0.89 -6.95 4.86
C SER A 104 0.41 -7.72 3.63
N THR A 105 -0.54 -7.15 2.90
CA THR A 105 -1.06 -7.74 1.67
C THR A 105 -0.92 -6.76 0.51
N MET A 106 -0.27 -7.20 -0.56
CA MET A 106 -0.28 -6.51 -1.84
C MET A 106 -1.14 -7.31 -2.80
N GLY A 107 -2.11 -6.65 -3.44
CA GLY A 107 -3.03 -7.23 -4.39
C GLY A 107 -2.40 -7.54 -5.75
N THR A 108 -3.23 -7.54 -6.79
CA THR A 108 -2.82 -7.94 -8.14
C THR A 108 -2.25 -6.77 -8.94
N SER A 109 -1.22 -7.05 -9.74
CA SER A 109 -0.65 -6.07 -10.67
C SER A 109 -0.68 -6.60 -12.11
N SER A 110 -1.33 -5.88 -13.01
CA SER A 110 -1.47 -6.34 -14.40
C SER A 110 -0.22 -6.06 -15.24
N MET A 111 0.23 -4.80 -15.28
CA MET A 111 1.45 -4.37 -15.98
C MET A 111 2.30 -3.46 -15.11
N GLY A 112 3.35 -3.97 -14.46
CA GLY A 112 4.05 -3.13 -13.49
C GLY A 112 5.09 -3.80 -12.60
N THR A 113 5.55 -3.05 -11.61
CA THR A 113 6.49 -3.55 -10.59
C THR A 113 5.83 -3.51 -9.21
N SER A 114 5.95 -4.64 -8.51
CA SER A 114 5.37 -4.84 -7.18
C SER A 114 6.47 -5.21 -6.22
N THR A 115 6.72 -4.36 -5.23
CA THR A 115 7.77 -4.54 -4.24
C THR A 115 7.18 -4.48 -2.84
N MET A 116 7.30 -5.58 -2.12
CA MET A 116 7.01 -5.63 -0.69
C MET A 116 8.33 -5.66 0.07
N GLY A 117 8.51 -4.73 1.00
CA GLY A 117 9.68 -4.60 1.84
C GLY A 117 9.75 -5.67 2.94
N THR A 118 10.56 -5.39 3.95
CA THR A 118 10.82 -6.31 5.06
C THR A 118 9.65 -6.40 6.03
N SER A 119 9.49 -7.55 6.69
CA SER A 119 8.54 -7.72 7.78
C SER A 119 9.20 -8.35 9.01
N THR A 120 9.10 -7.72 10.18
CA THR A 120 9.80 -8.20 11.37
C THR A 120 9.05 -9.34 12.06
N MET A 121 7.75 -9.18 12.31
CA MET A 121 6.89 -10.14 13.01
C MET A 121 5.49 -10.17 12.39
N GLY A 122 5.22 -11.08 11.45
CA GLY A 122 3.96 -11.00 10.72
C GLY A 122 3.78 -11.89 9.50
N THR A 123 2.69 -11.65 8.77
CA THR A 123 2.38 -12.35 7.52
C THR A 123 2.48 -11.39 6.35
N SER A 124 3.26 -11.75 5.34
CA SER A 124 3.44 -10.97 4.12
C SER A 124 2.96 -11.75 2.92
N THR A 125 1.96 -11.21 2.21
CA THR A 125 1.37 -11.84 1.03
C THR A 125 1.42 -10.89 -0.15
N MET A 126 2.08 -11.32 -1.23
CA MET A 126 2.05 -10.63 -2.51
C MET A 126 1.17 -11.43 -3.47
N GLY A 127 0.21 -10.75 -4.09
CA GLY A 127 -0.69 -11.31 -5.09
C GLY A 127 -0.02 -11.60 -6.42
N THR A 128 -0.85 -11.84 -7.44
CA THR A 128 -0.39 -12.24 -8.78
C THR A 128 0.04 -11.06 -9.63
N SER A 129 1.09 -11.26 -10.43
CA SER A 129 1.53 -10.30 -11.46
C SER A 129 1.34 -10.88 -12.86
N ALA A 130 0.53 -10.23 -13.71
CA ALA A 130 0.26 -10.75 -15.05
C ALA A 130 1.43 -10.50 -16.02
N MET A 131 1.95 -9.28 -16.08
CA MET A 131 3.09 -8.87 -16.91
C MET A 131 3.97 -7.88 -16.14
N GLY A 132 4.98 -8.36 -15.42
CA GLY A 132 5.70 -7.48 -14.48
C GLY A 132 6.74 -8.15 -13.61
N THR A 133 7.29 -7.40 -12.66
CA THR A 133 8.22 -7.93 -11.66
C THR A 133 7.59 -7.88 -10.27
N SER A 134 7.74 -8.98 -9.54
CA SER A 134 7.31 -9.14 -8.15
C SER A 134 8.52 -9.43 -7.28
N THR A 135 8.76 -8.59 -6.28
CA THR A 135 9.86 -8.75 -5.32
C THR A 135 9.31 -8.68 -3.91
N MET A 136 9.49 -9.74 -3.15
CA MET A 136 9.18 -9.76 -1.72
C MET A 136 10.47 -9.78 -0.92
N GLY A 137 10.58 -8.87 0.04
CA GLY A 137 11.68 -8.76 0.99
C GLY A 137 11.65 -9.87 2.04
N THR A 138 12.57 -9.76 3.01
CA THR A 138 12.77 -10.76 4.05
C THR A 138 11.74 -10.67 5.17
N SER A 139 11.45 -11.81 5.81
CA SER A 139 10.57 -11.89 6.99
C SER A 139 11.32 -12.47 8.19
N THR A 140 11.74 -11.64 9.15
CA THR A 140 12.62 -12.08 10.26
C THR A 140 11.95 -13.12 11.17
N MET A 141 10.68 -12.90 11.53
CA MET A 141 9.87 -13.80 12.37
C MET A 141 8.43 -13.84 11.83
N GLY A 142 8.26 -14.45 10.65
CA GLY A 142 6.98 -14.38 9.94
C GLY A 142 6.90 -15.32 8.75
N THR A 143 5.73 -15.37 8.12
CA THR A 143 5.51 -16.15 6.89
C THR A 143 5.42 -15.23 5.69
N SER A 144 6.13 -15.57 4.63
CA SER A 144 6.09 -14.88 3.34
C SER A 144 5.46 -15.78 2.27
N SER A 145 4.50 -15.25 1.51
CA SER A 145 3.89 -15.95 0.37
C SER A 145 3.87 -15.04 -0.86
N MET A 146 4.37 -15.57 -1.98
CA MET A 146 4.32 -14.88 -3.28
C MET A 146 3.40 -15.65 -4.23
N GLY A 147 2.45 -14.93 -4.82
CA GLY A 147 1.55 -15.43 -5.85
C GLY A 147 2.27 -15.67 -7.18
N SER A 148 1.54 -16.27 -8.13
CA SER A 148 2.07 -16.61 -9.45
C SER A 148 2.29 -15.38 -10.34
N SER A 149 3.32 -15.44 -11.19
CA SER A 149 3.51 -14.52 -12.31
C SER A 149 3.14 -15.22 -13.62
N THR A 150 2.31 -14.59 -14.47
CA THR A 150 1.91 -15.20 -15.78
C THR A 150 2.95 -14.95 -16.86
N MET A 151 3.49 -13.71 -16.94
CA MET A 151 4.54 -13.30 -17.86
C MET A 151 5.49 -12.31 -17.16
N GLY A 152 6.16 -12.77 -16.09
CA GLY A 152 6.93 -11.90 -15.20
C GLY A 152 7.93 -12.64 -14.33
N MET A 153 8.83 -11.91 -13.68
CA MET A 153 9.81 -12.47 -12.73
C MET A 153 9.31 -12.32 -11.29
N SER A 154 9.50 -13.37 -10.49
CA SER A 154 9.15 -13.44 -9.07
C SER A 154 10.40 -13.74 -8.24
N SER A 155 10.70 -12.91 -7.24
CA SER A 155 11.84 -13.12 -6.34
C SER A 155 11.45 -12.98 -4.87
N MET A 156 11.88 -13.94 -4.05
CA MET A 156 11.64 -13.97 -2.61
C MET A 156 12.98 -13.86 -1.87
N GLY A 157 13.12 -12.85 -1.01
CA GLY A 157 14.22 -12.79 -0.05
C GLY A 157 13.99 -13.78 1.09
N THR A 158 14.89 -14.75 1.25
CA THR A 158 14.84 -15.68 2.38
C THR A 158 15.51 -15.08 3.60
N SER A 159 14.91 -15.28 4.77
CA SER A 159 15.53 -14.97 6.06
C SER A 159 16.52 -16.07 6.44
N ALA A 160 17.65 -15.68 7.04
CA ALA A 160 18.58 -16.60 7.69
C ALA A 160 18.18 -16.83 9.15
#